data_AF-A0A924V4H4-F1
#
_entry.id   AF-A0A924V4H4-F1
#
_cell.length_a   1.000
_cell.length_b   1.000
_cell.length_c   1.000
_cell.angle_alpha   90.00
_cell.angle_beta   90.00
_cell.angle_gamma   90.00
#
_symmetry.space_group_name_H-M   'P 1'
#
loop_
_entity.id
_entity.type
_entity.pdbx_description
1 polymer ?
#
loop_
_entity_poly.entity_id
_entity_poly.type
_entity_poly.pdbx_seq_one_letter_code
_entity_poly.pdbx_strand_id
1 'polypeptide(L)'
;MPADEKNIEIKKKAAKQIDDLDHDEDADFTSDEKSAPIDRFGDDNDEFALQALDVNPVVGNYNEEEEDFNFDAVENILELPETEFPRFTLAKNKARFLRMVSWYRQKEEWIEVAPLSGVTKLFKQQTKELEGIRSSKMDYEMELETGTLTPSQRSYRKDELKMCRVQEKMAVHLISKLQLKIKSGRR
;
A
#
# COMPACT_ATOMS: atom_id res chain seq x y z
N MET A 1 43.21 -2.01 -44.86
CA MET A 1 42.45 -2.41 -43.67
C MET A 1 42.34 -1.20 -42.74
N PRO A 2 41.13 -0.66 -42.51
CA PRO A 2 40.88 0.20 -41.35
C PRO A 2 39.55 -0.20 -40.67
N ALA A 3 39.60 -0.67 -39.43
CA ALA A 3 38.43 -1.12 -38.66
C ALA A 3 38.24 -0.35 -37.33
N ASP A 4 38.73 0.90 -37.23
CA ASP A 4 38.75 1.65 -35.98
C ASP A 4 37.89 2.93 -35.95
N GLU A 5 37.13 3.25 -36.99
CA GLU A 5 36.32 4.48 -37.02
C GLU A 5 34.88 4.30 -36.50
N LYS A 6 34.36 3.07 -36.46
CA LYS A 6 32.96 2.82 -36.07
C LYS A 6 32.71 2.83 -34.55
N ASN A 7 33.75 2.81 -33.73
CA ASN A 7 33.60 2.70 -32.26
C ASN A 7 33.60 4.05 -31.52
N ILE A 8 33.86 5.15 -32.23
CA ILE A 8 33.81 6.52 -31.67
C ILE A 8 32.41 7.13 -31.82
N GLU A 9 31.65 6.72 -32.84
CA GLU A 9 30.36 7.31 -33.16
C GLU A 9 29.22 6.83 -32.24
N ILE A 10 29.36 5.65 -31.63
CA ILE A 10 28.37 5.11 -30.68
C ILE A 10 28.45 5.87 -29.33
N LYS A 11 29.63 6.40 -28.96
CA LYS A 11 29.80 7.14 -27.70
C LYS A 11 29.29 8.58 -27.75
N LYS A 12 29.11 9.18 -28.94
CA LYS A 12 28.58 10.55 -29.07
C LYS A 12 27.05 10.63 -29.06
N LYS A 13 26.33 9.54 -29.35
CA LYS A 13 24.85 9.53 -29.33
C LYS A 13 24.24 9.28 -27.96
N ALA A 14 24.98 8.73 -27.00
CA ALA A 14 24.48 8.43 -25.65
C ALA A 14 24.56 9.62 -24.67
N ALA A 15 25.23 10.71 -25.03
CA ALA A 15 25.47 11.86 -24.13
C ALA A 15 24.56 13.07 -24.38
N LYS A 16 23.50 12.94 -25.20
CA LYS A 16 22.63 14.07 -25.61
C LYS A 16 21.14 13.81 -25.37
N GLN A 17 20.81 13.07 -24.32
CA GLN A 17 19.42 12.76 -23.98
C GLN A 17 19.21 12.72 -22.46
N ILE A 18 19.71 13.73 -21.76
CA ILE A 18 19.35 14.04 -20.37
C ILE A 18 19.45 15.56 -20.19
N ASP A 19 18.49 16.28 -20.75
CA ASP A 19 18.20 17.69 -20.45
C ASP A 19 16.93 18.00 -21.26
N ASP A 20 15.78 18.05 -20.60
CA ASP A 20 14.53 18.72 -21.06
C ASP A 20 13.32 18.32 -20.17
N LEU A 21 13.42 18.46 -18.84
CA LEU A 21 12.24 18.49 -17.95
C LEU A 21 12.56 19.32 -16.70
N ASP A 22 12.81 20.61 -16.88
CA ASP A 22 12.68 21.65 -15.84
C ASP A 22 12.58 23.03 -16.53
N HIS A 23 11.34 23.46 -16.81
CA HIS A 23 10.97 24.88 -16.95
C HIS A 23 9.46 25.05 -16.77
N ASP A 24 9.10 25.68 -15.65
CA ASP A 24 8.09 26.71 -15.40
C ASP A 24 6.63 26.43 -15.81
N GLU A 25 5.60 26.80 -15.05
CA GLU A 25 5.28 28.18 -14.69
C GLU A 25 4.35 28.23 -13.46
N ASP A 26 4.85 28.86 -12.38
CA ASP A 26 4.00 29.58 -11.43
C ASP A 26 3.57 30.91 -12.10
N ALA A 27 2.30 31.01 -12.51
CA ALA A 27 1.72 32.24 -13.04
C ALA A 27 0.31 32.47 -12.46
N ASP A 28 0.34 33.19 -11.35
CA ASP A 28 -0.47 34.34 -10.96
C ASP A 28 -2.01 34.30 -10.98
N PHE A 29 -2.52 34.69 -9.82
CA PHE A 29 -3.87 35.01 -9.43
C PHE A 29 -4.33 36.30 -10.13
N THR A 30 -5.36 36.23 -10.98
CA THR A 30 -6.18 37.41 -11.29
C THR A 30 -7.65 37.04 -11.53
N SER A 31 -8.50 37.66 -10.72
CA SER A 31 -9.92 37.88 -10.94
C SER A 31 -10.16 38.81 -12.13
N ASP A 32 -11.10 38.52 -13.04
CA ASP A 32 -12.30 39.35 -13.27
C ASP A 32 -13.29 38.77 -14.32
N GLU A 33 -14.55 39.07 -14.04
CA GLU A 33 -15.83 39.15 -14.76
C GLU A 33 -16.08 38.80 -16.26
N LYS A 34 -17.33 38.31 -16.43
CA LYS A 34 -18.35 38.50 -17.51
C LYS A 34 -18.47 37.48 -18.65
N SER A 35 -19.49 36.62 -18.52
CA SER A 35 -20.61 36.53 -19.49
C SER A 35 -21.79 35.71 -18.94
N ALA A 36 -22.97 36.32 -18.87
CA ALA A 36 -24.29 35.67 -18.79
C ALA A 36 -24.97 35.78 -20.18
N PRO A 37 -26.16 35.23 -20.47
CA PRO A 37 -27.00 34.26 -19.74
C PRO A 37 -27.44 33.05 -20.63
N ILE A 38 -27.79 31.90 -20.03
CA ILE A 38 -28.70 30.94 -20.69
C ILE A 38 -29.77 30.54 -19.68
N ASP A 39 -30.95 31.08 -19.92
CA ASP A 39 -32.21 30.71 -19.28
C ASP A 39 -32.98 29.86 -20.31
N ARG A 40 -33.27 28.61 -19.96
CA ARG A 40 -34.26 27.80 -20.66
C ARG A 40 -34.95 26.85 -19.68
N PHE A 41 -35.87 27.42 -18.90
CA PHE A 41 -37.16 26.85 -18.49
C PHE A 41 -37.22 25.35 -18.14
N GLY A 42 -37.38 25.09 -16.83
CA GLY A 42 -38.52 24.38 -16.20
C GLY A 42 -38.83 22.93 -16.62
N ASP A 43 -38.91 22.04 -15.64
CA ASP A 43 -40.14 21.27 -15.30
C ASP A 43 -39.83 20.22 -14.21
N ASP A 44 -40.22 20.54 -12.97
CA ASP A 44 -40.70 19.68 -11.88
C ASP A 44 -40.36 18.17 -11.91
N ASN A 45 -39.34 17.74 -11.13
CA ASN A 45 -39.21 16.32 -10.77
C ASN A 45 -38.50 16.02 -9.43
N ASP A 46 -38.61 16.91 -8.44
CA ASP A 46 -37.91 16.76 -7.15
C ASP A 46 -38.81 16.28 -6.00
N GLU A 47 -39.98 15.69 -6.28
CA GLU A 47 -40.93 15.18 -5.28
C GLU A 47 -41.09 13.65 -5.28
N PHE A 48 -40.12 12.90 -5.83
CA PHE A 48 -40.12 11.43 -5.80
C PHE A 48 -38.91 10.81 -5.09
N ALA A 49 -37.90 11.60 -4.71
CA ALA A 49 -36.65 11.09 -4.15
C ALA A 49 -36.65 10.90 -2.62
N LEU A 50 -37.68 11.36 -1.90
CA LEU A 50 -37.71 11.35 -0.42
C LEU A 50 -38.58 10.23 0.20
N GLN A 51 -39.19 9.36 -0.61
CA GLN A 51 -40.12 8.32 -0.13
C GLN A 51 -39.60 6.87 -0.31
N ALA A 52 -38.28 6.69 -0.35
CA ALA A 52 -37.63 5.37 -0.41
C ALA A 52 -36.80 5.04 0.85
N LEU A 53 -37.12 5.67 1.98
CA LEU A 53 -36.44 5.44 3.28
C LEU A 53 -37.17 4.47 4.21
N ASP A 54 -38.11 3.65 3.71
CA ASP A 54 -38.81 2.71 4.58
C ASP A 54 -39.25 1.44 3.84
N VAL A 55 -38.35 0.45 3.79
CA VAL A 55 -38.63 -0.99 4.04
C VAL A 55 -37.40 -1.84 3.67
N ASN A 56 -36.52 -2.09 4.64
CA ASN A 56 -35.86 -3.40 4.75
C ASN A 56 -35.10 -3.55 6.08
N PRO A 57 -35.68 -4.18 7.12
CA PRO A 57 -34.91 -4.79 8.17
C PRO A 57 -34.74 -6.27 7.85
N VAL A 58 -34.06 -6.61 6.75
CA VAL A 58 -33.38 -7.91 6.70
C VAL A 58 -32.13 -7.73 7.55
N VAL A 59 -32.31 -7.97 8.85
CA VAL A 59 -31.27 -8.29 9.80
C VAL A 59 -30.60 -9.57 9.28
N GLY A 60 -29.69 -9.38 8.34
CA GLY A 60 -28.67 -10.35 8.02
C GLY A 60 -27.81 -10.48 9.25
N ASN A 61 -28.11 -11.52 10.04
CA ASN A 61 -27.22 -12.04 11.05
C ASN A 61 -25.97 -12.56 10.31
N TYR A 62 -25.07 -11.65 9.93
CA TYR A 62 -23.75 -12.02 9.44
C TYR A 62 -23.04 -12.61 10.65
N ASN A 63 -22.99 -13.94 10.72
CA ASN A 63 -22.30 -14.69 11.77
C ASN A 63 -20.97 -14.02 12.11
N GLU A 64 -20.90 -13.40 13.28
CA GLU A 64 -19.74 -12.69 13.83
C GLU A 64 -18.64 -13.64 14.32
N GLU A 65 -18.78 -14.94 14.08
CA GLU A 65 -17.78 -15.96 14.42
C GLU A 65 -16.80 -16.19 13.25
N GLU A 66 -16.29 -15.11 12.64
CA GLU A 66 -14.96 -15.23 12.02
C GLU A 66 -13.96 -15.24 13.17
N GLU A 67 -13.40 -16.41 13.49
CA GLU A 67 -12.25 -16.52 14.40
C GLU A 67 -11.16 -15.55 13.93
N ASP A 68 -11.11 -14.38 14.56
CA ASP A 68 -10.07 -13.40 14.32
C ASP A 68 -8.75 -14.02 14.80
N PHE A 69 -7.93 -14.44 13.83
CA PHE A 69 -6.61 -14.97 14.09
C PHE A 69 -5.84 -14.02 15.01
N ASN A 70 -5.44 -14.50 16.19
CA ASN A 70 -4.78 -13.66 17.18
C ASN A 70 -3.32 -13.40 16.78
N PHE A 71 -3.09 -12.28 16.10
CA PHE A 71 -1.76 -11.87 15.62
C PHE A 71 -0.75 -11.70 16.75
N ASP A 72 -1.18 -11.30 17.95
CA ASP A 72 -0.28 -10.97 19.05
C ASP A 72 0.35 -12.21 19.69
N ALA A 73 -0.34 -13.35 19.63
CA ALA A 73 0.13 -14.62 20.20
C ALA A 73 1.29 -15.26 19.40
N VAL A 74 1.47 -14.89 18.13
CA VAL A 74 2.48 -15.48 17.25
C VAL A 74 3.79 -14.71 17.35
N GLU A 75 4.91 -15.31 17.78
CA GLU A 75 6.19 -14.57 17.79
C GLU A 75 6.73 -14.28 16.38
N ASN A 76 6.76 -15.30 15.51
CA ASN A 76 7.24 -15.17 14.13
C ASN A 76 6.23 -15.75 13.12
N ILE A 77 5.54 -14.87 12.40
CA ILE A 77 4.58 -15.25 11.35
C ILE A 77 5.25 -16.01 10.20
N LEU A 78 6.56 -15.77 9.96
CA LEU A 78 7.28 -16.36 8.83
C LEU A 78 7.54 -17.87 9.03
N GLU A 79 7.45 -18.38 10.25
CA GLU A 79 7.64 -19.80 10.58
C GLU A 79 6.34 -20.60 10.57
N LEU A 80 5.18 -19.94 10.48
CA LEU A 80 3.88 -20.60 10.52
C LEU A 80 3.62 -21.47 9.27
N PRO A 81 2.90 -22.58 9.43
CA PRO A 81 2.39 -23.36 8.32
C PRO A 81 1.22 -22.63 7.62
N GLU A 82 1.02 -22.90 6.33
CA GLU A 82 0.02 -22.17 5.53
C GLU A 82 -1.43 -22.35 6.02
N THR A 83 -1.70 -23.43 6.76
CA THR A 83 -3.00 -23.73 7.36
C THR A 83 -3.39 -22.78 8.49
N GLU A 84 -2.39 -22.19 9.15
CA GLU A 84 -2.55 -21.27 10.26
C GLU A 84 -2.53 -19.80 9.81
N PHE A 85 -2.41 -19.54 8.50
CA PHE A 85 -2.48 -18.18 7.99
C PHE A 85 -3.89 -17.58 8.15
N PRO A 86 -3.98 -16.25 8.33
CA PRO A 86 -5.26 -15.57 8.42
C PRO A 86 -6.11 -15.85 7.19
N ARG A 87 -7.40 -16.06 7.43
CA ARG A 87 -8.39 -16.21 6.37
C ARG A 87 -8.79 -14.81 5.90
N PHE A 88 -8.76 -14.64 4.58
CA PHE A 88 -9.22 -13.43 3.90
C PHE A 88 -10.51 -13.73 3.18
N THR A 89 -11.41 -12.75 3.16
CA THR A 89 -12.67 -12.83 2.42
C THR A 89 -12.42 -12.90 0.91
N LEU A 90 -11.42 -12.16 0.42
CA LEU A 90 -11.06 -12.12 -0.99
C LEU A 90 -9.84 -12.98 -1.31
N ALA A 91 -9.97 -13.82 -2.35
CA ALA A 91 -8.84 -14.60 -2.89
C ALA A 91 -7.68 -13.71 -3.37
N LYS A 92 -7.97 -12.49 -3.85
CA LYS A 92 -6.94 -11.50 -4.23
C LYS A 92 -6.11 -11.06 -3.02
N ASN A 93 -6.75 -10.86 -1.86
CA ASN A 93 -6.07 -10.48 -0.63
C ASN A 93 -5.22 -11.65 -0.10
N LYS A 94 -5.75 -12.88 -0.18
CA LYS A 94 -4.95 -14.09 0.10
C LYS A 94 -3.70 -14.18 -0.79
N ALA A 95 -3.83 -13.95 -2.10
CA ALA A 95 -2.68 -13.97 -3.00
C ALA A 95 -1.68 -12.84 -2.70
N ARG A 96 -2.16 -11.64 -2.35
CA ARG A 96 -1.30 -10.52 -1.91
C ARG A 96 -0.55 -10.88 -0.63
N PHE A 97 -1.23 -11.48 0.34
CA PHE A 97 -0.64 -11.95 1.58
C PHE A 97 0.47 -12.99 1.34
N LEU A 98 0.22 -14.01 0.52
CA LEU A 98 1.22 -15.03 0.23
C LEU A 98 2.46 -14.46 -0.47
N ARG A 99 2.28 -13.52 -1.41
CA ARG A 99 3.40 -12.80 -2.02
C ARG A 99 4.19 -11.99 -0.99
N MET A 100 3.49 -11.32 -0.08
CA MET A 100 4.10 -10.56 1.00
C MET A 100 4.94 -11.46 1.90
N VAL A 101 4.41 -12.58 2.40
CA VAL A 101 5.14 -13.56 3.22
C VAL A 101 6.36 -14.10 2.48
N SER A 102 6.20 -14.50 1.20
CA SER A 102 7.30 -14.98 0.38
C SER A 102 8.41 -13.94 0.23
N TRP A 103 8.07 -12.66 0.09
CA TRP A 103 9.05 -11.59 -0.01
C TRP A 103 9.85 -11.44 1.29
N TYR A 104 9.19 -11.45 2.44
CA TYR A 104 9.87 -11.33 3.74
C TYR A 104 10.81 -12.51 4.01
N ARG A 105 10.38 -13.75 3.73
CA ARG A 105 11.25 -14.94 3.83
C ARG A 105 12.51 -14.82 2.97
N GLN A 106 12.36 -14.41 1.71
CA GLN A 106 13.50 -14.19 0.82
C GLN A 106 14.44 -13.10 1.32
N LYS A 107 13.91 -12.03 1.94
CA LYS A 107 14.74 -10.98 2.54
C LYS A 107 15.48 -11.48 3.77
N GLU A 108 14.86 -12.31 4.59
CA GLU A 108 15.47 -12.91 5.76
C GLU A 108 16.68 -13.77 5.39
N GLU A 109 16.54 -14.66 4.40
CA GLU A 109 17.63 -15.47 3.86
C GLU A 109 18.74 -14.59 3.24
N TRP A 110 18.34 -13.58 2.47
CA TRP A 110 19.30 -12.65 1.85
C TRP A 110 20.13 -11.89 2.90
N ILE A 111 19.54 -11.52 4.04
CA ILE A 111 20.25 -10.79 5.10
C ILE A 111 21.46 -11.58 5.57
N GLU A 112 21.44 -12.90 5.60
CA GLU A 112 22.55 -13.72 6.10
C GLU A 112 23.81 -13.54 5.25
N VAL A 113 23.66 -13.50 3.92
CA VAL A 113 24.76 -13.44 2.95
C VAL A 113 25.07 -12.04 2.43
N ALA A 114 24.17 -11.07 2.63
CA ALA A 114 24.31 -9.73 2.07
C ALA A 114 25.48 -8.94 2.66
N PRO A 115 26.17 -8.09 1.86
CA PRO A 115 27.18 -7.18 2.39
C PRO A 115 26.53 -6.10 3.28
N LEU A 116 27.28 -5.62 4.28
CA LEU A 116 26.80 -4.60 5.24
C LEU A 116 26.26 -3.33 4.58
N SER A 117 26.84 -2.90 3.46
CA SER A 117 26.35 -1.74 2.70
C SER A 117 24.94 -1.97 2.16
N GLY A 118 24.65 -3.15 1.63
CA GLY A 118 23.33 -3.56 1.15
C GLY A 118 22.32 -3.63 2.28
N VAL A 119 22.70 -4.26 3.40
CA VAL A 119 21.89 -4.36 4.63
C VAL A 119 21.54 -2.96 5.16
N THR A 120 22.51 -2.05 5.20
CA THR A 120 22.30 -0.67 5.68
C THR A 120 21.36 0.12 4.77
N LYS A 121 21.45 -0.07 3.45
CA LYS A 121 20.52 0.56 2.48
C LYS A 121 19.10 0.02 2.68
N LEU A 122 18.95 -1.30 2.78
CA LEU A 122 17.64 -1.92 2.99
C LEU A 122 17.03 -1.49 4.32
N PHE A 123 17.83 -1.40 5.40
CA PHE A 123 17.37 -0.92 6.70
C PHE A 123 16.71 0.46 6.60
N LYS A 124 17.38 1.44 5.96
CA LYS A 124 16.81 2.79 5.80
C LYS A 124 15.49 2.77 5.02
N GLN A 125 15.43 1.96 3.97
CA GLN A 125 14.21 1.82 3.16
C GLN A 125 13.08 1.20 3.98
N GLN A 126 13.33 0.09 4.68
CA GLN A 126 12.33 -0.62 5.45
C GLN A 126 11.82 0.19 6.65
N THR A 127 12.68 0.99 7.29
CA THR A 127 12.24 1.91 8.35
C THR A 127 11.23 2.93 7.83
N LYS A 128 11.45 3.50 6.64
CA LYS A 128 10.49 4.42 6.00
C LYS A 128 9.20 3.71 5.58
N GLU A 129 9.31 2.50 5.03
CA GLU A 129 8.14 1.71 4.65
C GLU A 129 7.30 1.32 5.87
N LEU A 130 7.93 1.02 7.02
CA LEU A 130 7.23 0.74 8.28
C LEU A 130 6.36 1.93 8.74
N GLU A 131 6.85 3.15 8.61
CA GLU A 131 6.06 4.36 8.92
C GLU A 131 4.82 4.44 8.04
N GLY A 132 4.96 4.18 6.73
CA GLY A 132 3.82 4.12 5.80
C GLY A 132 2.81 3.04 6.16
N ILE A 133 3.27 1.84 6.53
CA ILE A 133 2.39 0.73 6.96
C ILE A 133 1.59 1.13 8.20
N ARG A 134 2.22 1.79 9.18
CA ARG A 134 1.56 2.25 10.40
C ARG A 134 0.51 3.33 10.13
N SER A 135 0.80 4.27 9.24
CA SER A 135 -0.18 5.27 8.81
C SER A 135 -1.40 4.60 8.17
N SER A 136 -1.19 3.70 7.19
CA SER A 136 -2.31 2.99 6.56
C SER A 136 -3.11 2.14 7.55
N LYS A 137 -2.45 1.51 8.52
CA LYS A 137 -3.12 0.76 9.59
C LYS A 137 -4.05 1.67 10.40
N MET A 138 -3.55 2.83 10.83
CA MET A 138 -4.32 3.82 11.58
C MET A 138 -5.51 4.33 10.78
N ASP A 139 -5.33 4.59 9.47
CA ASP A 139 -6.41 5.00 8.58
C ASP A 139 -7.52 3.94 8.52
N TYR A 140 -7.17 2.66 8.37
CA TYR A 140 -8.16 1.57 8.35
C TYR A 140 -8.86 1.36 9.69
N GLU A 141 -8.15 1.51 10.82
CA GLU A 141 -8.76 1.45 12.15
C GLU A 141 -9.79 2.58 12.32
N MET A 142 -9.42 3.80 11.96
CA MET A 142 -10.31 4.97 12.01
C MET A 142 -11.56 4.78 11.14
N GLU A 143 -11.40 4.35 9.89
CA GLU A 143 -12.53 4.11 8.99
C GLU A 143 -13.50 3.05 9.53
N LEU A 144 -12.98 2.00 10.18
CA LEU A 144 -13.81 0.96 10.79
C LEU A 144 -14.58 1.49 12.01
N GLU A 145 -13.94 2.34 12.82
CA GLU A 145 -14.52 2.99 14.00
C GLU A 145 -15.59 4.02 13.65
N THR A 146 -15.39 4.82 12.60
CA THR A 146 -16.35 5.87 12.18
C THR A 146 -17.71 5.32 11.76
N GLY A 147 -17.80 4.02 11.44
CA GLY A 147 -19.06 3.35 11.22
C GLY A 147 -19.79 3.70 9.92
N THR A 148 -19.19 4.52 9.05
CA THR A 148 -19.80 5.01 7.80
C THR A 148 -19.79 3.99 6.66
N LEU A 149 -19.02 2.91 6.81
CA LEU A 149 -18.84 1.88 5.78
C LEU A 149 -20.03 0.93 5.69
N THR A 150 -20.40 0.57 4.46
CA THR A 150 -21.36 -0.52 4.21
C THR A 150 -20.81 -1.87 4.71
N PRO A 151 -21.65 -2.90 4.95
CA PRO A 151 -21.17 -4.19 5.43
C PRO A 151 -20.09 -4.83 4.54
N SER A 152 -20.23 -4.73 3.21
CA SER A 152 -19.24 -5.26 2.26
C SER A 152 -17.93 -4.46 2.28
N GLN A 153 -18.00 -3.13 2.39
CA GLN A 153 -16.83 -2.28 2.54
C GLN A 153 -16.12 -2.54 3.88
N ARG A 154 -16.88 -2.70 4.96
CA ARG A 154 -16.35 -3.03 6.29
C ARG A 154 -15.59 -4.35 6.27
N SER A 155 -16.16 -5.38 5.66
CA SER A 155 -15.49 -6.68 5.48
C SER A 155 -14.16 -6.54 4.71
N TYR A 156 -14.14 -5.76 3.63
CA TYR A 156 -12.92 -5.45 2.89
C TYR A 156 -11.88 -4.70 3.73
N ARG A 157 -12.30 -3.66 4.47
CA ARG A 157 -11.40 -2.89 5.33
C ARG A 157 -10.85 -3.73 6.49
N LYS A 158 -11.63 -4.68 7.01
CA LYS A 158 -11.12 -5.66 8.00
C LYS A 158 -10.00 -6.51 7.41
N ASP A 159 -10.12 -6.99 6.17
CA ASP A 159 -9.04 -7.73 5.50
C ASP A 159 -7.79 -6.87 5.25
N GLU A 160 -7.96 -5.61 4.82
CA GLU A 160 -6.85 -4.67 4.65
C GLU A 160 -6.15 -4.40 5.99
N LEU A 161 -6.91 -4.22 7.07
CA LEU A 161 -6.36 -4.06 8.41
C LEU A 161 -5.62 -5.32 8.87
N LYS A 162 -6.17 -6.52 8.65
CA LYS A 162 -5.48 -7.80 8.90
C LYS A 162 -4.15 -7.85 8.15
N MET A 163 -4.12 -7.47 6.87
CA MET A 163 -2.88 -7.40 6.08
C MET A 163 -1.87 -6.41 6.66
N CYS A 164 -2.28 -5.19 7.01
CA CYS A 164 -1.41 -4.18 7.60
C CYS A 164 -0.81 -4.63 8.93
N ARG A 165 -1.59 -5.29 9.81
CA ARG A 165 -1.10 -5.83 11.09
C ARG A 165 0.01 -6.87 10.88
N VAL A 166 -0.21 -7.81 9.95
CA VAL A 166 0.81 -8.82 9.61
C VAL A 166 2.03 -8.16 8.99
N GLN A 167 1.83 -7.23 8.05
CA GLN A 167 2.92 -6.54 7.38
C GLN A 167 3.77 -5.75 8.35
N GLU A 168 3.14 -5.03 9.29
CA GLU A 168 3.84 -4.28 10.34
C GLU A 168 4.73 -5.23 11.16
N LYS A 169 4.19 -6.37 11.60
CA LYS A 169 4.92 -7.34 12.41
C LYS A 169 6.13 -7.94 11.68
N MET A 170 5.95 -8.31 10.43
CA MET A 170 7.05 -8.82 9.59
C MET A 170 8.10 -7.74 9.29
N ALA A 171 7.68 -6.50 9.05
CA ALA A 171 8.57 -5.37 8.84
C ALA A 171 9.41 -5.07 10.09
N VAL A 172 8.80 -5.05 11.28
CA VAL A 172 9.50 -4.88 12.55
C VAL A 172 10.53 -6.00 12.74
N HIS A 173 10.14 -7.27 12.53
CA HIS A 173 11.04 -8.41 12.62
C HIS A 173 12.24 -8.27 11.66
N LEU A 174 11.97 -7.92 10.40
CA LEU A 174 13.01 -7.71 9.38
C LEU A 174 13.98 -6.60 9.80
N ILE A 175 13.46 -5.47 10.26
CA ILE A 175 14.25 -4.32 10.74
C ILE A 175 15.13 -4.73 11.93
N SER A 176 14.60 -5.51 12.88
CA SER A 176 15.38 -6.04 14.00
C SER A 176 16.56 -6.89 13.53
N LYS A 177 16.34 -7.80 12.57
CA LYS A 177 17.42 -8.61 11.98
C LYS A 177 18.46 -7.78 11.24
N LEU A 178 18.03 -6.80 10.43
CA LEU A 178 18.91 -5.86 9.74
C LEU A 178 19.78 -5.10 10.75
N GLN A 179 19.16 -4.59 11.83
CA GLN A 179 19.85 -3.84 12.87
C GLN A 179 20.87 -4.72 13.61
N LEU A 180 20.55 -5.97 13.92
CA LEU A 180 21.49 -6.92 14.54
C LEU A 180 22.70 -7.15 13.64
N LYS A 181 22.50 -7.37 12.33
CA LYS A 181 23.61 -7.56 11.39
C LYS A 181 24.49 -6.31 11.31
N ILE A 182 23.89 -5.12 11.18
CA ILE A 182 24.61 -3.84 11.16
C ILE A 182 25.44 -3.66 12.45
N LYS A 183 24.84 -3.91 13.61
CA LYS A 183 25.52 -3.79 14.91
C LYS A 183 26.65 -4.80 15.08
N SER A 184 26.47 -6.03 14.57
CA SER A 184 27.48 -7.09 14.68
C SER A 184 28.75 -6.82 13.89
N GLY A 185 28.70 -5.94 12.87
CA GLY A 185 29.85 -5.62 12.02
C GLY A 185 30.40 -6.81 11.22
N ARG A 186 29.76 -7.98 11.24
CA ARG A 186 30.15 -9.14 10.42
C ARG A 186 29.95 -8.79 8.95
N ARG A 187 31.07 -8.71 8.24
CA ARG A 187 31.13 -8.61 6.77
C ARG A 187 30.86 -9.95 6.14
#